data_AF-A0A811Y647-F1
#
_entry.id   AF-A0A811Y647-F1
#
_cell.length_a   1.000
_cell.length_b   1.000
_cell.length_c   1.000
_cell.angle_alpha   90.00
_cell.angle_beta   90.00
_cell.angle_gamma   90.00
#
_symmetry.space_group_name_H-M   'P 1'
#
loop_
_entity.id
_entity.type
_entity.pdbx_description
1 polymer ?
#
loop_
_entity_poly.entity_id
_entity_poly.type
_entity_poly.pdbx_seq_one_letter_code
_entity_poly.pdbx_strand_id
1 'polypeptide(L)' 'MSRQSSPSSVEKFMDKKLSLKLNGGRHVQGILPGVRSICEHIHMDECVEMATSGQENNSGMVAI' A
#
# COMPACT_ATOMS: atom_id res chain seq x y z
N MET A 1 26.33 15.42 12.93
CA MET A 1 25.20 16.14 12.31
C MET A 1 24.17 15.11 11.89
N SER A 2 23.07 15.03 12.62
CA SER A 2 21.98 14.08 12.38
C SER A 2 21.32 14.44 11.06
N ARG A 3 21.40 13.58 10.03
CA ARG A 3 20.64 13.78 8.79
C ARG A 3 19.16 13.66 9.18
N GLN A 4 18.50 14.79 9.31
CA GLN A 4 17.05 14.86 9.45
C GLN A 4 16.49 14.40 8.11
N SER A 5 16.22 13.10 8.00
CA SER A 5 15.57 12.53 6.83
C SER A 5 14.19 13.17 6.74
N SER A 6 13.98 13.98 5.70
CA SER A 6 12.67 14.50 5.33
C SER A 6 11.69 13.33 5.32
N PRO A 7 10.47 13.47 5.88
CA PRO A 7 9.50 12.38 5.84
C PRO A 7 9.28 12.01 4.39
N SER A 8 9.62 10.76 4.06
CA SER A 8 9.46 10.21 2.72
C SER A 8 8.01 10.37 2.30
N SER A 9 7.74 10.55 1.01
CA SER A 9 6.37 10.75 0.54
C SER A 9 5.42 9.63 1.00
N VAL A 10 5.95 8.42 1.24
CA VAL A 10 5.22 7.24 1.72
C VAL A 10 4.90 7.30 3.22
N GLU A 11 5.75 7.90 4.06
CA GLU A 11 5.44 8.12 5.50
C GLU A 11 4.19 8.99 5.69
N LYS A 12 3.91 9.89 4.74
CA LYS A 12 2.69 10.73 4.76
C LYS A 12 1.40 9.93 4.54
N PHE A 13 1.54 8.71 4.04
CA PHE A 13 0.44 7.80 3.70
C PHE A 13 0.27 6.65 4.70
N MET A 14 1.08 6.61 5.77
CA MET A 14 0.89 5.68 6.90
C MET A 14 -0.48 5.89 7.56
N ASP A 15 -1.10 4.81 8.01
CA ASP A 15 -2.41 4.78 8.67
C ASP A 15 -3.55 5.39 7.84
N LYS A 16 -3.34 5.48 6.52
CA LYS A 16 -4.35 5.94 5.57
C LYS A 16 -4.76 4.80 4.65
N LYS A 17 -6.03 4.84 4.24
CA LYS A 17 -6.53 3.98 3.17
C LYS A 17 -5.95 4.46 1.84
N LEU A 18 -5.19 3.59 1.19
CA LEU A 18 -4.58 3.84 -0.12
C LEU A 18 -5.27 2.99 -1.18
N SER A 19 -5.31 3.52 -2.40
CA SER A 19 -5.77 2.82 -3.59
C SER A 19 -4.58 2.75 -4.55
N LEU A 20 -4.06 1.55 -4.77
CA LEU A 20 -2.96 1.27 -5.68
C LEU A 20 -3.49 0.59 -6.94
N LYS A 21 -3.23 1.21 -8.08
CA LYS A 21 -3.50 0.60 -9.38
C LYS A 21 -2.32 -0.29 -9.77
N LEU A 22 -2.57 -1.59 -9.88
CA LEU A 22 -1.60 -2.57 -10.34
C LEU A 22 -1.64 -2.69 -11.87
N ASN A 23 -0.55 -3.21 -12.41
CA ASN A 23 -0.48 -3.56 -13.83
C ASN A 23 -1.53 -4.64 -14.18
N GLY A 24 -2.07 -4.55 -15.39
CA GLY A 24 -3.16 -5.43 -15.85
C GLY A 24 -4.58 -4.95 -15.49
N GLY A 25 -4.74 -3.68 -15.10
CA GLY A 25 -6.04 -3.07 -14.82
C GLY A 25 -6.64 -3.43 -13.47
N ARG A 26 -5.87 -4.08 -12.61
CA ARG A 26 -6.28 -4.47 -11.26
C ARG A 26 -6.08 -3.31 -10.30
N HIS A 27 -6.96 -3.16 -9.33
CA HIS A 27 -6.86 -2.14 -8.30
C HIS A 27 -6.88 -2.80 -6.93
N VAL A 28 -5.92 -2.47 -6.08
CA VAL A 28 -5.92 -2.85 -4.67
C VAL A 28 -6.26 -1.62 -3.84
N GLN A 29 -7.14 -1.79 -2.85
CA GLN A 29 -7.40 -0.78 -1.85
C GLN A 29 -7.20 -1.38 -0.46
N GLY A 30 -6.52 -0.68 0.44
CA GLY A 30 -6.20 -1.20 1.78
C GLY A 30 -5.50 -0.15 2.62
N ILE A 31 -5.10 -0.51 3.83
CA ILE A 31 -4.47 0.40 4.78
C ILE A 31 -2.96 0.14 4.78
N LEU A 32 -2.16 1.19 4.83
CA LEU A 32 -0.72 1.07 5.06
C LEU A 32 -0.46 1.13 6.57
N PRO A 33 -0.32 -0.01 7.29
CA PRO A 33 -0.19 -0.03 8.76
C PRO A 33 1.12 0.60 9.25
N GLY A 34 2.04 0.91 8.33
CA GLY A 34 3.23 1.71 8.57
C GLY A 34 4.33 1.39 7.57
N VAL A 35 5.13 2.39 7.20
CA VAL A 35 6.41 2.13 6.53
C VAL A 35 7.48 1.83 7.56
N ARG A 36 8.10 0.66 7.46
CA ARG A 36 9.42 0.48 8.06
C ARG A 36 10.42 1.13 7.11
N SER A 37 11.26 2.02 7.66
CA SER A 37 12.25 2.75 6.88
C SER A 37 12.96 1.81 5.91
N ILE A 38 12.97 2.21 4.64
CA ILE A 38 13.60 1.59 3.46
C ILE A 38 13.01 0.29 2.89
N CYS A 39 11.86 -0.22 3.33
CA CYS A 39 11.35 -1.49 2.78
C CYS A 39 10.95 -1.34 1.29
N GLU A 40 11.70 -2.05 0.43
CA GLU A 40 11.60 -2.12 -1.04
C GLU A 40 10.23 -2.58 -1.57
N HIS A 41 9.35 -3.03 -0.67
CA HIS A 41 7.98 -3.49 -0.93
C HIS A 41 7.01 -2.85 0.06
N ILE A 42 5.83 -2.47 -0.42
CA ILE A 42 4.76 -1.86 0.38
C ILE A 42 3.85 -2.99 0.89
N HIS A 43 3.72 -3.10 2.21
CA HIS A 43 2.74 -3.99 2.82
C HIS A 43 1.44 -3.21 3.04
N MET A 44 0.34 -3.70 2.47
CA MET A 44 -1.01 -3.22 2.78
C MET A 44 -1.76 -4.28 3.56
N ASP A 45 -2.43 -3.85 4.60
CA ASP A 45 -3.35 -4.64 5.42
C ASP A 45 -4.81 -4.35 4.98
N GLU A 46 -5.72 -5.27 5.30
CA GLU A 46 -7.14 -5.21 4.94
C GLU A 46 -7.39 -4.86 3.46
N CYS A 47 -6.65 -5.52 2.56
CA CYS A 47 -6.67 -5.17 1.15
C CYS A 47 -7.81 -5.85 0.38
N VAL A 48 -8.49 -5.08 -0.46
CA VAL A 48 -9.50 -5.55 -1.42
C VAL A 48 -8.94 -5.36 -2.82
N GLU A 49 -8.74 -6.47 -3.52
CA GLU A 49 -8.34 -6.49 -4.93
C GLU A 49 -9.59 -6.51 -5.83
N MET A 50 -9.78 -5.46 -6.60
CA MET A 50 -10.75 -5.37 -7.68
C MET A 50 -10.11 -5.88 -8.97
N ALA A 51 -10.54 -7.06 -9.42
CA ALA A 51 -10.18 -7.60 -10.72
C ALA A 51 -10.98 -6.91 -11.84
N THR A 52 -10.42 -6.90 -13.05
CA THR A 52 -11.08 -6.37 -14.26
C THR A 52 -12.36 -7.11 -14.64
N SER A 53 -12.58 -8.31 -14.09
CA SER A 53 -13.83 -9.08 -14.22
C SER A 53 -14.97 -8.59 -13.31
N GLY A 54 -14.74 -7.55 -12.50
CA GLY A 54 -15.69 -7.07 -11.48
C GLY A 54 -15.69 -7.91 -10.20
N GLN A 55 -14.75 -8.86 -10.07
CA GLN A 55 -14.62 -9.70 -8.90
C GLN A 55 -13.78 -8.98 -7.83
N GLU A 56 -14.32 -8.87 -6.62
CA GLU A 56 -13.60 -8.35 -5.46
C GLU A 56 -13.02 -9.50 -4.64
N ASN A 57 -11.71 -9.51 -4.47
CA ASN A 57 -11.02 -10.48 -3.63
C ASN A 57 -10.54 -9.79 -2.36
N ASN A 58 -11.13 -10.17 -1.22
CA ASN A 58 -10.70 -9.69 0.09
C ASN A 58 -9.47 -10.50 0.52
N SER A 59 -8.32 -9.84 0.67
CA SER A 59 -7.08 -10.44 1.18
C SER A 59 -6.67 -9.72 2.46
N GLY A 60 -6.18 -10.48 3.44
CA GLY A 60 -5.76 -9.91 4.72
C GLY A 60 -4.56 -8.98 4.54
N MET A 61 -3.50 -9.45 3.89
CA MET A 61 -2.28 -8.68 3.68
C MET A 61 -1.76 -8.92 2.27
N VAL A 62 -1.40 -7.85 1.56
CA VAL A 62 -0.74 -7.94 0.25
C VAL A 62 0.56 -7.15 0.31
N ALA A 63 1.64 -7.80 -0.10
CA ALA A 63 2.93 -7.16 -0.35
C ALA A 63 3.01 -6.83 -1.85
N ILE A 64 3.30 -5.57 -2.15
CA ILE A 64 3.39 -5.02 -3.52
C ILE A 64 4.81 -4.54 -3.74
#